data_AF-A0A402C751-F1
#
_entry.id   AF-A0A402C751-F1
#
_cell.length_a   1.000
_cell.length_b   1.000
_cell.length_c   1.000
_cell.angle_alpha   90.00
_cell.angle_beta   90.00
_cell.angle_gamma   90.00
#
_symmetry.space_group_name_H-M   'P 1'
#
loop_
_entity.id
_entity.type
_entity.pdbx_description
1 polymer ?
#
loop_
_entity_poly.entity_id
_entity_poly.type
_entity_poly.pdbx_seq_one_letter_code
_entity_poly.pdbx_strand_id
1 'polypeptide(L)' 'MTGVDSAGEPVSFEGLGYLARCLQHETDHLAGHLYLDRLIGRNNRAARKMIKKRGWSVPGNAWLPGTDRNPFGW' A
#
# COMPACT_ATOMS: atom_id res chain seq x y z
N MET A 1 7.98 6.60 13.80
CA MET A 1 7.19 7.50 12.93
C MET A 1 6.71 8.65 13.80
N THR A 2 6.83 9.88 13.33
CA THR A 2 6.32 11.07 14.02
C THR A 2 5.36 11.83 13.11
N GLY A 3 4.44 12.60 13.71
CA GLY A 3 3.45 13.38 12.97
C GLY A 3 2.63 14.27 13.91
N VAL A 4 1.46 14.69 13.44
CA VAL A 4 0.47 15.42 14.24
C VAL A 4 -0.86 14.69 14.16
N ASP A 5 -1.67 14.80 15.22
CA ASP A 5 -3.05 14.31 15.21
C ASP A 5 -4.01 15.30 14.54
N SER A 6 -5.32 15.02 14.60
CA SER A 6 -6.36 15.90 14.03
C SER A 6 -6.50 17.25 14.73
N ALA A 7 -6.00 17.40 15.96
CA ALA A 7 -5.98 18.66 16.69
C ALA A 7 -4.67 19.44 16.46
N GLY A 8 -3.70 18.85 15.77
CA GLY A 8 -2.39 19.45 15.51
C GLY A 8 -1.34 19.13 16.58
N GLU A 9 -1.67 18.29 17.57
CA GLU A 9 -0.75 17.93 18.64
C GLU A 9 0.29 16.91 18.16
N PRO A 10 1.58 17.05 18.51
CA PRO A 10 2.62 16.12 18.08
C PRO A 10 2.41 14.70 18.62
N VAL A 11 2.58 13.70 17.74
CA VAL A 11 2.49 12.27 18.07
C VAL A 11 3.72 11.51 17.60
N SER A 12 4.10 10.46 18.35
CA SER A 12 5.21 9.56 18.00
C SER A 12 4.82 8.10 18.21
N PHE A 13 5.15 7.25 17.25
CA PHE A 13 4.87 5.83 17.25
C PHE A 13 6.13 5.02 16.92
N GLU A 14 6.36 3.98 17.71
CA GLU A 14 7.36 2.94 17.45
C GLU A 14 6.67 1.59 17.35
N GLY A 15 7.17 0.72 16.48
CA GLY A 15 6.58 -0.58 16.25
C GLY A 15 7.59 -1.55 15.67
N LEU A 16 7.37 -2.82 15.93
CA LEU A 16 8.14 -3.94 15.39
C LEU A 16 7.22 -4.84 14.55
N GLY A 17 7.83 -5.73 13.75
CA GLY A 17 7.10 -6.76 13.01
C GLY A 17 5.98 -6.20 12.12
N TYR A 18 4.74 -6.62 12.39
CA TYR A 18 3.57 -6.22 11.61
C TYR A 18 3.31 -4.71 11.65
N LEU A 19 3.35 -4.10 12.83
CA LEU A 19 3.14 -2.66 12.98
C LEU A 19 4.23 -1.88 12.23
N ALA A 20 5.51 -2.30 12.35
CA ALA A 20 6.59 -1.68 11.59
C ALA A 20 6.36 -1.72 10.07
N ARG A 21 5.84 -2.85 9.55
CA ARG A 21 5.52 -3.01 8.14
C ARG A 21 4.39 -2.07 7.70
N CYS A 22 3.32 -1.96 8.50
CA CYS A 22 2.23 -1.02 8.23
C CYS A 22 2.73 0.43 8.20
N LEU A 23 3.50 0.85 9.20
CA LEU A 23 4.02 2.22 9.25
C LEU A 23 4.87 2.57 8.01
N GLN A 24 5.73 1.64 7.59
CA GLN A 24 6.54 1.81 6.37
C GLN A 24 5.68 1.84 5.10
N HIS A 25 4.64 1.00 5.03
CA HIS A 25 3.73 0.93 3.90
C HIS A 25 2.93 2.21 3.71
N GLU A 26 2.33 2.73 4.79
CA GLU A 26 1.55 3.97 4.72
C GLU A 26 2.44 5.18 4.39
N THR A 27 3.66 5.21 4.93
CA THR A 27 4.63 6.28 4.61
C THR A 27 5.04 6.25 3.13
N ASP A 28 5.22 5.06 2.54
CA ASP A 28 5.53 4.92 1.11
C ASP A 28 4.41 5.49 0.22
N HIS A 29 3.14 5.26 0.57
CA HIS A 29 2.01 5.82 -0.17
C HIS A 29 2.03 7.35 -0.18
N LEU A 30 2.35 7.98 0.95
CA LEU A 30 2.51 9.43 1.06
C LEU A 30 3.65 9.96 0.18
N ALA A 31 4.68 9.13 -0.07
CA ALA A 31 5.78 9.44 -0.97
C ALA A 31 5.50 9.07 -2.43
N GLY A 32 4.31 8.55 -2.77
CA GLY A 32 3.95 8.14 -4.13
C GLY A 32 4.49 6.78 -4.55
N HIS A 33 4.87 5.94 -3.58
CA HIS A 33 5.38 4.59 -3.81
C HIS A 33 4.38 3.52 -3.39
N LEU A 34 4.42 2.38 -4.06
CA LEU A 34 3.68 1.18 -3.68
C LEU A 34 4.65 0.13 -3.13
N TYR A 35 4.14 -0.78 -2.30
CA TYR A 35 4.90 -1.98 -1.89
C TYR A 35 5.51 -2.75 -3.07
N LEU A 36 4.84 -2.72 -4.24
CA LEU A 36 5.30 -3.38 -5.45
C LEU A 36 6.66 -2.84 -5.94
N ASP A 37 7.00 -1.59 -5.62
CA ASP A 37 8.28 -0.96 -5.96
C ASP A 37 9.43 -1.53 -5.11
N ARG A 38 9.13 -2.06 -3.92
CA ARG A 38 10.11 -2.72 -3.04
C ARG A 38 10.37 -4.19 -3.39
N LEU A 39 9.60 -4.77 -4.30
CA LEU A 39 9.78 -6.17 -4.71
C LEU A 39 11.04 -6.35 -5.54
N ILE A 40 11.75 -7.47 -5.30
CA ILE A 40 12.99 -7.82 -6.02
C ILE A 40 12.88 -9.17 -6.74
N GLY A 41 13.77 -9.38 -7.72
CA GLY A 41 13.95 -10.66 -8.42
C GLY A 41 12.67 -11.27 -8.97
N ARG A 42 12.42 -12.54 -8.63
CA ARG A 42 11.24 -13.29 -9.09
C ARG A 42 9.91 -12.64 -8.69
N ASN A 43 9.86 -12.00 -7.52
CA ASN A 43 8.64 -11.38 -7.01
C ASN A 43 8.28 -10.12 -7.80
N ASN A 44 9.27 -9.28 -8.11
CA ASN A 44 9.06 -8.11 -8.98
C ASN A 44 8.53 -8.54 -10.36
N ARG A 45 9.14 -9.58 -10.95
CA ARG A 45 8.71 -10.13 -12.24
C ARG A 45 7.27 -10.63 -12.20
N ALA A 46 6.89 -11.35 -11.14
CA ALA A 46 5.53 -11.86 -10.96
C ALA A 46 4.52 -10.71 -10.82
N ALA A 47 4.84 -9.69 -10.00
CA ALA A 47 4.01 -8.50 -9.83
C ALA A 47 3.78 -7.77 -11.16
N ARG A 48 4.83 -7.51 -11.94
CA ARG A 48 4.71 -6.85 -13.25
C ARG A 48 3.84 -7.64 -14.22
N LYS A 49 3.97 -8.98 -14.24
CA LYS A 49 3.12 -9.84 -15.06
C LYS A 49 1.65 -9.77 -14.63
N MET A 50 1.39 -9.75 -13.32
CA MET A 50 0.04 -9.60 -12.77
C MET A 50 -0.59 -8.26 -13.14
N ILE A 51 0.12 -7.14 -12.93
CA ILE A 51 -0.36 -5.78 -13.27
C ILE A 51 -0.76 -5.72 -14.75
N LYS A 52 0.10 -6.22 -15.64
CA LYS A 52 -0.18 -6.25 -17.09
C LYS A 52 -1.40 -7.13 -17.41
N LYS A 53 -1.49 -8.33 -16.83
CA LYS A 53 -2.63 -9.24 -17.05
C LYS A 53 -3.95 -8.63 -16.58
N ARG A 54 -3.93 -7.81 -15.53
CA ARG A 54 -5.12 -7.16 -14.97
C ARG A 54 -5.46 -5.81 -15.63
N GLY A 55 -4.63 -5.32 -16.56
CA GLY A 55 -4.87 -4.04 -17.23
C GLY A 55 -4.70 -2.81 -16.33
N TRP A 56 -3.97 -2.94 -15.22
CA TRP A 56 -3.81 -1.85 -14.23
C TRP A 56 -2.77 -0.79 -14.61
N SER A 57 -2.23 -0.86 -15.83
CA SER A 57 -1.23 0.10 -16.32
C SER A 57 -1.83 1.39 -16.87
N VAL A 58 -3.14 1.58 -16.75
CA VAL A 58 -3.86 2.77 -17.25
C VAL A 58 -4.58 3.49 -16.11
N PRO A 59 -4.79 4.82 -16.22
CA PRO A 59 -5.59 5.57 -15.25
C PRO A 59 -7.05 5.10 -15.18
N GLY A 60 -7.75 5.45 -14.10
CA GLY A 60 -9.19 5.22 -13.95
C GLY A 60 -9.59 3.86 -13.36
N ASN A 61 -8.63 3.02 -12.98
CA ASN A 61 -8.91 1.79 -12.23
C ASN A 61 -9.30 2.13 -10.78
N ALA A 62 -10.47 1.67 -10.34
CA ALA A 62 -10.95 1.84 -8.97
C ALA A 62 -11.78 0.61 -8.54
N TRP A 63 -11.97 0.48 -7.24
CA TRP A 63 -12.79 -0.55 -6.61
C TRP A 63 -13.55 0.10 -5.44
N LEU A 64 -14.82 -0.22 -5.27
CA LEU A 64 -15.67 0.36 -4.23
C LEU A 64 -15.93 -0.64 -3.08
N PRO A 65 -15.32 -0.43 -1.89
CA PRO A 65 -15.59 -1.26 -0.73
C PRO A 65 -17.09 -1.31 -0.37
N GLY A 66 -17.59 -2.50 -0.05
CA GLY A 66 -18.99 -2.73 0.34
C GLY A 66 -19.98 -2.85 -0.82
N THR A 67 -19.59 -2.53 -2.05
CA THR A 67 -20.40 -2.77 -3.27
C THR A 67 -19.78 -3.85 -4.13
N ASP A 68 -18.50 -3.68 -4.47
CA ASP A 68 -17.76 -4.66 -5.25
C ASP A 68 -17.31 -5.82 -4.35
N ARG A 69 -17.14 -7.00 -4.95
CA ARG A 69 -16.65 -8.18 -4.24
C ARG A 69 -15.29 -7.89 -3.57
N ASN A 70 -15.15 -8.27 -2.31
CA ASN A 70 -13.91 -8.16 -1.56
C ASN A 70 -12.75 -8.86 -2.31
N PRO A 71 -11.66 -8.15 -2.66
CA PRO A 71 -10.56 -8.71 -3.43
C PRO A 71 -9.71 -9.74 -2.66
N PHE A 72 -9.90 -9.84 -1.34
CA PHE A 72 -9.16 -10.72 -0.44
C PHE A 72 -10.01 -11.87 0.14
N GLY A 73 -11.30 -11.98 -0.22
CA GLY A 73 -12.10 -13.20 -0.02
C GLY A 73 -12.75 -13.41 1.36
N TRP A 74 -13.06 -12.34 2.08
CA TRP A 74 -13.73 -12.33 3.38
C TRP A 74 -14.95 -11.42 3.32
#